data_AF-R2SL74-F1
#
_entry.id   AF-R2SL74-F1
#
_cell.length_a   1.000
_cell.length_b   1.000
_cell.length_c   1.000
_cell.angle_alpha   90.00
_cell.angle_beta   90.00
_cell.angle_gamma   90.00
#
_symmetry.space_group_name_H-M   'P 1'
#
loop_
_entity.id
_entity.type
_entity.pdbx_description
1 polymer ?
#
loop_
_entity_poly.entity_id
_entity_poly.type
_entity_poly.pdbx_seq_one_letter_code
_entity_poly.pdbx_strand_id
1 'polypeptide(L)'
;MVRIIKTVEDFWQVIDEIRVKKEINWSNLVGGKAQLAASKRWNPPLTDILQMQKKLDVDIINTLVYELTEAEQEVTKDPEVPEKMKLIYQWIQADNWMEDEELLQKVQEVARTIL
;
A
#
# COMPACT_ATOMS: atom_id res chain seq x y z
N MET A 1 -16.40 6.16 -4.19
CA MET A 1 -15.96 5.86 -2.81
C MET A 1 -14.81 4.88 -2.96
N VAL A 2 -13.59 5.34 -2.71
CA VAL A 2 -12.35 4.55 -2.76
C VAL A 2 -12.29 3.77 -1.43
N ARG A 3 -12.01 2.47 -1.46
CA ARG A 3 -12.08 1.59 -0.28
C ARG A 3 -10.76 0.85 -0.14
N ILE A 4 -9.95 1.33 0.79
CA ILE A 4 -8.64 0.77 1.15
C ILE A 4 -8.83 -0.61 1.76
N ILE A 5 -8.25 -1.63 1.13
CA ILE A 5 -8.21 -3.01 1.65
C ILE A 5 -7.04 -3.11 2.62
N LYS A 6 -7.32 -3.14 3.93
CA LYS A 6 -6.29 -3.25 4.99
C LYS A 6 -6.24 -4.64 5.62
N THR A 7 -7.33 -5.40 5.51
CA THR A 7 -7.50 -6.70 6.16
C THR A 7 -8.08 -7.75 5.20
N VAL A 8 -7.99 -9.02 5.61
CA VAL A 8 -8.65 -10.14 4.92
C VAL A 8 -10.17 -9.96 4.88
N GLU A 9 -10.75 -9.36 5.92
CA GLU A 9 -12.19 -9.08 5.96
C GLU A 9 -12.58 -8.02 4.94
N ASP A 10 -11.81 -6.92 4.85
CA ASP A 10 -12.01 -5.87 3.84
C ASP A 10 -11.94 -6.45 2.43
N PHE A 11 -10.96 -7.32 2.18
CA PHE A 11 -10.82 -8.03 0.91
C PHE A 11 -12.10 -8.80 0.57
N TRP A 12 -12.59 -9.65 1.49
CA TRP A 12 -13.81 -10.41 1.23
C TRP A 12 -15.06 -9.57 1.13
N GLN A 13 -15.13 -8.43 1.81
CA GLN A 13 -16.23 -7.50 1.67
C GLN A 13 -16.27 -6.90 0.26
N VAL A 14 -15.13 -6.48 -0.29
CA VAL A 14 -15.04 -5.99 -1.67
C VAL A 14 -15.42 -7.09 -2.67
N ILE A 15 -14.90 -8.30 -2.48
CA ILE A 15 -15.25 -9.44 -3.34
C ILE A 15 -16.74 -9.75 -3.29
N ASP A 16 -17.35 -9.76 -2.10
CA ASP A 16 -18.78 -10.03 -1.91
C ASP A 16 -19.64 -8.97 -2.60
N GLU A 17 -19.28 -7.68 -2.49
CA GLU A 17 -19.98 -6.59 -3.18
C GLU A 17 -19.93 -6.73 -4.70
N ILE A 18 -18.75 -7.02 -5.27
CA ILE A 18 -18.59 -7.22 -6.73
C ILE A 18 -19.37 -8.46 -7.17
N ARG A 19 -19.24 -9.56 -6.41
CA ARG A 19 -19.91 -10.83 -6.67
C ARG A 19 -21.43 -10.65 -6.70
N VAL A 20 -22.01 -9.95 -5.72
CA VAL A 20 -23.45 -9.67 -5.65
C VAL A 20 -23.91 -8.82 -6.83
N LYS A 21 -23.17 -7.75 -7.18
CA LYS A 21 -23.47 -6.92 -8.35
C LYS A 21 -23.46 -7.69 -9.67
N LYS A 22 -22.61 -8.72 -9.76
CA LYS A 22 -22.51 -9.60 -10.93
C LYS A 22 -23.38 -10.86 -10.83
N GLU A 23 -24.19 -11.00 -9.77
CA GLU A 23 -25.07 -12.15 -9.52
C GLU A 23 -24.33 -13.52 -9.53
N ILE A 24 -23.06 -13.53 -9.14
CA ILE A 24 -22.23 -14.73 -9.08
C ILE A 24 -22.37 -15.40 -7.71
N ASN A 25 -22.48 -16.73 -7.63
CA ASN A 25 -22.46 -17.43 -6.33
C ASN A 25 -21.04 -17.79 -5.88
N TRP A 26 -20.84 -17.96 -4.57
CA TRP A 26 -19.52 -18.33 -4.01
C TRP A 26 -18.95 -19.62 -4.61
N SER A 27 -19.79 -20.63 -4.86
CA SER A 27 -19.40 -21.87 -5.53
C SER A 27 -18.87 -21.63 -6.95
N ASN A 28 -19.49 -20.71 -7.69
CA ASN A 28 -19.05 -20.37 -9.05
C ASN A 28 -17.73 -19.58 -9.02
N LEU A 29 -17.55 -18.74 -8.00
CA LEU A 29 -16.36 -17.93 -7.84
C LEU A 29 -15.15 -18.75 -7.37
N VAL A 30 -15.25 -19.46 -6.24
CA VAL A 30 -14.11 -20.14 -5.57
C VAL A 30 -14.24 -21.67 -5.47
N GLY A 31 -15.27 -22.27 -6.07
CA GLY A 31 -15.44 -23.72 -6.08
C GLY A 31 -15.63 -24.30 -4.68
N GLY A 32 -14.90 -25.38 -4.36
CA GLY A 32 -14.95 -26.07 -3.06
C GLY A 32 -14.59 -25.20 -1.85
N LYS A 33 -14.01 -24.01 -2.06
CA LYS A 33 -13.67 -23.06 -1.00
C LYS A 33 -14.81 -22.09 -0.66
N ALA A 34 -16.02 -22.31 -1.19
CA ALA A 34 -17.16 -21.41 -1.02
C ALA A 34 -17.49 -21.12 0.44
N GLN A 35 -17.43 -22.12 1.32
CA GLN A 35 -17.67 -21.93 2.76
C GLN A 35 -16.58 -21.09 3.42
N LEU A 36 -15.31 -21.29 3.02
CA LEU A 36 -14.19 -20.50 3.51
C LEU A 36 -14.29 -19.04 3.08
N ALA A 37 -14.66 -18.78 1.81
CA ALA A 37 -14.91 -17.42 1.33
C ALA A 37 -16.11 -16.77 2.03
N ALA A 38 -17.22 -17.50 2.21
CA ALA A 38 -18.39 -17.00 2.92
C ALA A 38 -18.09 -16.66 4.40
N SER A 39 -17.10 -17.31 5.01
CA SER A 39 -16.67 -16.99 6.38
C SER A 39 -15.92 -15.66 6.51
N LYS A 40 -15.47 -15.06 5.39
CA LYS A 40 -14.68 -13.82 5.31
C LYS A 40 -13.35 -13.84 6.10
N ARG A 41 -12.91 -15.00 6.56
CA ARG A 41 -11.69 -15.17 7.38
C ARG A 41 -10.55 -15.89 6.67
N TRP A 42 -10.82 -16.50 5.53
CA TRP A 42 -9.82 -17.23 4.77
C TRP A 42 -8.86 -16.26 4.10
N ASN A 43 -7.54 -16.37 4.31
CA ASN A 43 -6.58 -15.59 3.53
C ASN A 43 -6.25 -16.35 2.22
N PRO A 44 -6.79 -15.95 1.06
CA PRO A 44 -6.57 -16.69 -0.18
C PRO A 44 -5.13 -16.50 -0.68
N PRO A 45 -4.48 -17.55 -1.20
CA PRO A 45 -3.21 -17.40 -1.90
C PRO A 45 -3.41 -16.56 -3.18
N LEU A 46 -2.35 -15.92 -3.65
CA LEU A 46 -2.36 -15.08 -4.85
C LEU A 46 -2.95 -15.81 -6.07
N THR A 47 -2.71 -17.11 -6.22
CA THR A 47 -3.27 -17.92 -7.30
C THR A 47 -4.80 -17.91 -7.31
N ASP A 48 -5.43 -18.00 -6.14
CA ASP A 48 -6.88 -17.93 -6.01
C ASP A 48 -7.39 -16.50 -6.26
N ILE A 49 -6.64 -15.48 -5.83
CA ILE A 49 -6.96 -14.06 -6.11
C ILE A 49 -6.99 -13.79 -7.62
N LEU A 50 -5.96 -14.23 -8.35
CA LEU A 50 -5.88 -14.09 -9.80
C LEU A 50 -7.01 -14.83 -10.53
N GLN A 51 -7.41 -16.01 -10.03
CA GLN A 51 -8.56 -16.74 -10.58
C GLN A 51 -9.87 -15.99 -10.33
N MET A 52 -10.05 -15.42 -9.15
CA MET A 52 -11.22 -14.59 -8.84
C MET A 52 -11.28 -13.35 -9.74
N GLN A 53 -10.16 -12.67 -9.98
CA GLN A 53 -10.09 -11.52 -10.90
C GLN A 53 -10.61 -11.88 -12.30
N LYS A 54 -10.17 -13.01 -12.85
CA LYS A 54 -10.63 -13.46 -14.17
C LYS A 54 -12.12 -13.75 -14.21
N LYS A 55 -12.67 -14.36 -13.16
CA LYS A 55 -14.10 -14.71 -13.09
C LYS A 55 -14.99 -13.50 -12.83
N LEU A 56 -14.49 -12.57 -12.02
CA LEU A 56 -15.18 -11.33 -11.69
C LEU A 56 -14.97 -10.26 -12.76
N ASP A 57 -14.05 -10.45 -13.71
CA ASP A 57 -13.65 -9.48 -14.73
C ASP A 57 -13.36 -8.11 -14.10
N VAL A 58 -12.44 -8.12 -13.13
CA VAL A 58 -12.00 -6.94 -12.37
C VAL A 58 -10.50 -6.97 -12.14
N ASP A 59 -9.89 -5.80 -12.16
CA ASP A 59 -8.47 -5.63 -11.85
C ASP A 59 -8.26 -5.29 -10.36
N ILE A 60 -8.39 -6.31 -9.51
CA ILE A 60 -8.16 -6.21 -8.06
C ILE A 60 -6.72 -5.76 -7.75
N ILE A 61 -5.72 -6.22 -8.52
CA ILE A 61 -4.31 -5.89 -8.26
C ILE A 61 -4.02 -4.42 -8.59
N ASN A 62 -4.49 -3.89 -9.71
CA ASN A 62 -4.28 -2.46 -10.01
C ASN A 62 -5.09 -1.54 -9.08
N THR A 63 -6.19 -2.03 -8.50
CA THR A 63 -6.95 -1.29 -7.47
C THR A 63 -6.20 -1.26 -6.13
N LEU A 64 -5.53 -2.36 -5.76
CA LEU A 64 -4.73 -2.46 -4.53
C LEU A 64 -3.39 -1.70 -4.60
N VAL A 65 -2.72 -1.71 -5.76
CA VAL A 65 -1.43 -1.03 -5.93
C VAL A 65 -1.57 0.48 -5.79
N TYR A 66 -2.65 1.08 -6.33
CA TYR A 66 -2.89 2.52 -6.23
C TYR A 66 -3.09 2.98 -4.78
N GLU A 67 -3.83 2.21 -3.97
CA GLU A 67 -4.12 2.54 -2.57
C GLU A 67 -2.96 2.21 -1.62
N LEU A 68 -2.13 1.20 -1.91
CA LEU A 68 -0.91 0.93 -1.12
C LEU A 68 0.11 2.05 -1.29
N THR A 69 0.27 2.62 -2.50
CA THR A 69 1.10 3.81 -2.71
C THR A 69 0.58 5.07 -2.01
N GLU A 70 -0.73 5.18 -1.75
CA GLU A 70 -1.30 6.28 -0.97
C GLU A 70 -1.23 6.01 0.55
N ALA A 71 -1.44 4.77 1.00
CA ALA A 71 -1.40 4.39 2.41
C ALA A 71 0.03 4.36 2.99
N GLU A 72 1.05 4.06 2.18
CA GLU A 72 2.46 4.24 2.56
C GLU A 72 2.87 5.71 2.71
N GLN A 73 1.99 6.68 2.38
CA GLN A 73 2.27 8.11 2.59
C GLN A 73 1.82 8.66 3.95
N GLU A 74 1.07 7.89 4.76
CA GLU A 74 0.80 8.24 6.17
C GLU A 74 1.91 7.70 7.10
N VAL A 75 3.17 7.89 6.73
CA VAL A 75 4.22 7.95 7.76
C VAL A 75 4.03 9.29 8.44
N THR A 76 3.78 9.29 9.75
CA THR A 76 3.87 10.47 10.63
C THR A 76 5.21 11.16 10.40
N LYS A 77 5.22 12.10 9.46
CA LYS A 77 6.33 12.97 9.19
C LYS A 77 6.08 14.20 10.04
N ASP A 78 7.01 14.48 10.94
CA ASP A 78 7.21 15.83 11.44
C ASP A 78 6.98 16.81 10.24
N PRO A 79 6.06 17.77 10.34
CA PRO A 79 5.63 18.61 9.22
C PRO A 79 6.80 19.32 8.52
N GLU A 80 7.96 19.42 9.18
CA GLU A 80 9.19 20.01 8.66
C GLU A 80 10.08 19.03 7.88
N VAL A 81 9.80 17.73 7.87
CA VAL A 81 10.62 16.70 7.18
C VAL A 81 10.82 17.01 5.69
N PRO A 82 9.80 17.44 4.92
CA PRO A 82 10.01 17.81 3.52
C PRO A 82 11.00 18.97 3.34
N GLU A 83 10.99 19.95 4.24
CA GLU A 83 11.89 21.10 4.20
C GLU A 83 13.30 20.73 4.65
N LYS A 84 13.42 19.93 5.72
CA LYS A 84 14.69 19.39 6.23
C LYS A 84 15.39 18.50 5.19
N MET A 85 14.65 17.65 4.47
CA MET A 85 15.18 16.83 3.38
C MET A 85 15.65 17.68 2.19
N LYS A 86 14.92 18.76 1.87
CA LYS A 86 15.31 19.69 0.80
C LYS A 86 16.60 20.43 1.15
N LEU A 87 16.78 20.82 2.41
CA LEU A 87 18.02 21.44 2.91
C LEU A 87 19.21 20.49 2.83
N ILE A 88 19.05 19.24 3.29
CA ILE A 88 20.09 18.21 3.15
C ILE A 88 20.48 18.04 1.68
N TYR A 89 19.50 17.97 0.77
CA TYR A 89 19.76 17.81 -0.66
C TYR A 89 20.54 19.00 -1.24
N GLN A 90 20.29 20.23 -0.77
CA GLN A 90 21.06 21.40 -1.20
C GLN A 90 22.50 21.37 -0.69
N TRP A 91 22.72 20.90 0.54
CA TRP A 91 24.06 20.81 1.14
C TRP A 91 24.94 19.74 0.49
N ILE A 92 24.39 18.57 0.17
CA ILE A 92 25.15 17.49 -0.47
C ILE A 92 25.46 17.74 -1.96
N GLN A 93 24.86 18.77 -2.55
CA GLN A 93 25.15 19.22 -3.92
C GLN A 93 26.26 20.28 -3.95
N ALA A 94 26.72 20.78 -2.79
CA ALA A 94 27.89 21.64 -2.73
C ALA A 94 29.16 20.83 -3.03
N ASP A 95 30.07 21.43 -3.81
CA ASP A 95 31.38 20.84 -4.04
C ASP A 95 32.11 20.65 -2.70
N ASN A 96 32.70 19.47 -2.51
CA ASN A 96 33.48 19.10 -1.32
C ASN A 96 32.68 19.09 0.00
N TRP A 97 31.36 18.88 -0.02
CA TRP A 97 30.54 18.85 1.20
C TRP A 97 30.97 17.79 2.23
N MET A 98 31.63 16.72 1.79
CA MET A 98 32.19 15.68 2.67
C MET A 98 33.54 16.06 3.29
N GLU A 99 34.17 17.12 2.80
CA GLU A 99 35.45 17.65 3.30
C GLU A 99 35.25 18.87 4.20
N ASP A 100 34.08 19.49 4.14
CA ASP A 100 33.65 20.54 5.07
C ASP A 100 33.03 19.89 6.32
N GLU A 101 33.84 19.77 7.38
CA GLU A 101 33.42 19.19 8.67
C GLU A 101 32.20 19.92 9.28
N GLU A 102 32.09 21.23 9.08
CA GLU A 102 30.98 22.02 9.62
C GLU A 102 29.67 21.71 8.87
N LEU A 103 29.76 21.57 7.54
CA LEU A 103 28.63 21.19 6.70
C LEU A 103 28.20 19.73 6.94
N LEU A 104 29.17 18.83 7.08
CA LEU A 104 28.93 17.42 7.40
C LEU A 104 28.18 17.26 8.73
N GLN A 105 28.59 18.02 9.76
CA GLN A 105 27.93 17.99 11.06
C GLN A 105 26.49 18.52 10.97
N LYS A 106 26.25 19.61 10.24
CA LYS A 106 24.89 20.16 10.01
C LYS A 106 23.98 19.17 9.29
N VAL A 107 24.48 18.49 8.25
CA VAL A 107 23.74 17.44 7.54
C VAL A 107 23.35 16.31 8.49
N GLN A 108 24.28 15.84 9.33
CA GLN A 108 24.02 14.75 10.27
C GLN A 108 23.03 15.13 11.38
N GLU A 109 23.13 16.35 11.93
CA GLU A 109 22.20 16.84 12.95
C GLU A 109 20.78 16.93 12.42
N VAL A 110 20.59 17.48 11.22
CA VAL A 110 19.26 17.56 10.59
C VAL A 110 18.74 16.17 10.25
N ALA A 111 19.57 15.28 9.70
CA ALA A 111 19.17 13.91 9.38
C ALA A 111 18.73 13.11 10.62
N ARG A 112 19.35 13.34 11.79
CA ARG A 112 18.95 12.71 13.06
C ARG A 112 17.57 13.15 13.56
N THR A 113 17.08 14.32 13.15
CA THR A 113 15.73 14.78 13.53
C THR A 113 14.62 14.20 12.64
N ILE A 114 14.99 13.50 11.56
CA ILE A 114 14.07 12.91 10.58
C ILE A 114 13.83 11.41 10.85
N LEU A 115 14.77 10.74 11.51
CA LEU A 115 14.72 9.31 11.90
C LEU A 115 14.06 9.11 13.26
#